data_AF-A0A7W0GGN1-F1
#
_entry.id   AF-A0A7W0GGN1-F1
#
_cell.length_a   1.000
_cell.length_b   1.000
_cell.length_c   1.000
_cell.angle_alpha   90.00
_cell.angle_beta   90.00
_cell.angle_gamma   90.00
#
_symmetry.space_group_name_H-M   'P 1'
#
loop_
_entity.id
_entity.type
_entity.pdbx_description
1 polymer ?
#
loop_
_entity_poly.entity_id
_entity_poly.type
_entity_poly.pdbx_seq_one_letter_code
_entity_poly.pdbx_strand_id
1 'polypeptide(L)'
;MLSTVPALSRPDLLAAPVAAALAGWAHADQVGVAEIDPALSDTAAFCQRYGVPLEAAANCVLVVGKRGGELRWAACLVLAVHRA
;
A
#
# COMPACT_ATOMS: atom_id res chain seq x y z
N MET A 1 6.04 1.49 17.36
CA MET A 1 6.68 1.45 16.03
C MET A 1 6.09 0.28 15.26
N LEU A 2 5.83 0.43 13.96
CA LEU A 2 5.28 -0.63 13.12
C LEU A 2 6.25 -1.81 13.07
N SER A 3 5.75 -3.02 13.30
CA SER A 3 6.53 -4.25 13.12
C SER A 3 5.96 -5.01 11.93
N THR A 4 6.81 -5.36 10.97
CA THR A 4 6.42 -6.15 9.80
C THR A 4 6.89 -7.59 9.94
N VAL A 5 6.23 -8.49 9.23
CA VAL A 5 6.68 -9.87 8.97
C VAL A 5 6.77 -10.07 7.45
N PRO A 6 7.51 -11.07 6.94
CA PRO A 6 7.53 -11.35 5.50
C PRO A 6 6.11 -11.50 4.95
N ALA A 7 5.78 -10.81 3.87
CA ALA A 7 4.41 -10.72 3.37
C ALA A 7 3.77 -12.10 3.10
N LEU A 8 4.53 -13.01 2.51
CA LEU A 8 4.07 -14.36 2.20
C LEU A 8 3.91 -15.28 3.44
N SER A 9 4.32 -14.83 4.64
CA SER A 9 4.06 -15.57 5.89
C SER A 9 2.69 -15.27 6.50
N ARG A 10 2.02 -14.19 6.07
CA ARG A 10 0.67 -13.78 6.50
C ARG A 10 -0.22 -13.47 5.28
N PRO A 11 -0.50 -14.46 4.41
CA PRO A 11 -1.32 -14.25 3.23
C PRO A 11 -2.76 -13.83 3.56
N ASP A 12 -3.23 -14.07 4.78
CA ASP A 12 -4.51 -13.59 5.32
C ASP A 12 -4.61 -12.06 5.39
N LEU A 13 -3.47 -11.36 5.43
CA LEU A 13 -3.40 -9.90 5.40
C LEU A 13 -3.29 -9.34 3.97
N LEU A 14 -3.22 -10.20 2.96
CA LEU A 14 -3.04 -9.80 1.56
C LEU A 14 -4.32 -10.04 0.75
N ALA A 15 -4.62 -9.11 -0.16
CA ALA A 15 -5.57 -9.42 -1.22
C ALA A 15 -5.02 -10.55 -2.09
N ALA A 16 -5.89 -11.48 -2.52
CA ALA A 16 -5.47 -12.64 -3.31
C ALA A 16 -4.60 -12.30 -4.53
N PRO A 17 -4.88 -11.22 -5.32
CA PRO A 17 -4.00 -10.82 -6.42
C PRO A 17 -2.59 -10.39 -5.97
N VAL A 18 -2.45 -9.77 -4.80
CA VAL A 18 -1.16 -9.35 -4.26
C VAL A 18 -0.34 -10.56 -3.83
N ALA A 19 -0.96 -11.51 -3.12
CA ALA A 19 -0.30 -12.75 -2.74
C ALA A 19 0.19 -13.54 -3.96
N ALA A 20 -0.65 -13.66 -4.99
CA ALA A 20 -0.29 -14.34 -6.24
C ALA A 20 0.87 -13.65 -6.97
N ALA A 21 0.88 -12.31 -7.04
CA ALA A 21 1.96 -11.56 -7.66
C ALA A 21 3.29 -11.72 -6.90
N LEU A 22 3.25 -11.64 -5.57
CA LEU A 22 4.45 -11.82 -4.73
C LEU A 22 5.01 -13.24 -4.82
N ALA A 23 4.17 -14.29 -4.90
CA ALA A 23 4.64 -15.66 -4.97
C ALA A 23 5.54 -15.95 -6.19
N GLY A 24 5.38 -15.20 -7.29
CA GLY A 24 6.22 -15.31 -8.49
C GLY A 24 7.34 -14.28 -8.59
N TRP A 25 7.47 -13.36 -7.64
CA TRP A 25 8.40 -12.23 -7.74
C TRP A 25 9.72 -12.51 -7.02
N ALA A 26 10.85 -12.31 -7.71
CA ALA A 26 12.19 -12.61 -7.21
C ALA A 26 12.61 -11.83 -5.94
N HIS A 27 11.90 -10.76 -5.60
CA HIS A 27 12.19 -9.89 -4.44
C HIS A 27 11.11 -9.95 -3.36
N ALA A 28 10.25 -10.98 -3.38
CA ALA A 28 9.16 -11.09 -2.42
C ALA A 28 9.63 -11.20 -0.96
N ASP A 29 10.86 -11.66 -0.73
CA ASP A 29 11.54 -11.72 0.57
C ASP A 29 11.84 -10.32 1.16
N GLN A 30 11.88 -9.29 0.33
CA GLN A 30 12.08 -7.88 0.74
C GLN A 30 10.77 -7.18 1.09
N VAL A 31 9.62 -7.84 0.91
CA VAL A 31 8.30 -7.25 1.15
C VAL A 31 7.80 -7.66 2.54
N GLY A 32 7.59 -6.67 3.40
CA GLY A 32 6.95 -6.84 4.69
C GLY A 32 5.46 -6.53 4.65
N VAL A 33 4.69 -7.19 5.53
CA VAL A 33 3.29 -6.86 5.82
C VAL A 33 3.12 -6.64 7.32
N ALA A 34 2.21 -5.74 7.69
CA ALA A 34 1.81 -5.52 9.07
C ALA A 34 0.28 -5.33 9.13
N GLU A 35 -0.33 -5.92 10.14
CA GLU A 35 -1.72 -5.64 10.48
C GLU A 35 -1.80 -4.28 11.18
N ILE A 36 -2.82 -3.49 10.83
CA ILE A 36 -3.07 -2.16 11.41
C ILE A 36 -4.53 -2.07 11.85
N ASP A 37 -4.82 -1.14 12.76
CA ASP A 37 -6.18 -0.74 13.06
C ASP A 37 -6.75 0.00 11.84
N PRO A 38 -7.83 -0.49 11.20
CA PRO A 38 -8.40 0.15 10.02
C PRO A 38 -8.84 1.59 10.26
N ALA A 39 -9.21 1.95 11.50
CA ALA A 39 -9.60 3.32 11.86
C ALA A 39 -8.41 4.30 11.86
N LEU A 40 -7.18 3.79 11.85
CA LEU A 40 -5.94 4.57 11.80
C LEU A 40 -5.26 4.51 10.43
N SER A 41 -6.00 4.16 9.38
CA SER A 41 -5.49 4.06 8.00
C SER A 41 -5.25 5.42 7.34
N ASP A 42 -5.80 6.51 7.86
CA ASP A 42 -5.42 7.86 7.43
C ASP A 42 -3.90 8.04 7.59
N THR A 43 -3.27 8.68 6.60
CA THR A 43 -1.80 8.75 6.53
C THR A 43 -1.19 9.47 7.73
N ALA A 44 -1.78 10.57 8.20
CA ALA A 44 -1.25 11.31 9.34
C ALA A 44 -1.45 10.53 10.64
N ALA A 45 -2.65 9.96 10.84
CA ALA A 45 -2.95 9.12 11.99
C ALA A 45 -2.06 7.86 12.05
N PHE A 46 -1.86 7.20 10.90
CA PHE A 46 -0.99 6.05 10.73
C PHE A 46 0.45 6.38 11.13
N CYS A 47 1.02 7.43 10.52
CA CYS A 47 2.41 7.84 10.79
C CYS A 47 2.59 8.17 12.27
N GLN A 48 1.64 8.91 12.87
CA GLN A 48 1.66 9.27 14.28
C GLN A 48 1.58 8.03 15.19
N ARG A 49 0.67 7.09 14.90
CA ARG A 49 0.45 5.90 15.75
C ARG A 49 1.60 4.90 15.65
N TYR A 50 2.06 4.65 14.43
CA TYR A 50 2.97 3.55 14.12
C TYR A 50 4.42 4.01 13.95
N GLY A 51 4.69 5.31 13.98
CA GLY A 51 6.05 5.85 13.91
C GLY A 51 6.73 5.60 12.56
N VAL A 52 5.93 5.54 11.49
CA VAL A 52 6.46 5.52 10.12
C VAL A 52 6.73 6.97 9.69
N PRO A 53 7.95 7.31 9.24
CA PRO A 53 8.23 8.65 8.76
C PRO A 53 7.40 8.99 7.53
N LEU A 54 6.96 10.24 7.40
CA LEU A 54 6.06 10.67 6.32
C LEU A 54 6.75 10.52 4.95
N GLU A 55 8.05 10.79 4.87
CA GLU A 55 8.88 10.63 3.69
C GLU A 55 9.04 9.18 3.22
N ALA A 56 8.81 8.21 4.11
CA ALA A 56 8.84 6.77 3.80
C ALA A 56 7.45 6.20 3.50
N ALA A 57 6.39 6.98 3.72
CA ALA A 57 5.01 6.57 3.49
C ALA A 57 4.53 6.97 2.08
N ALA A 58 3.76 6.10 1.44
CA ALA A 58 3.13 6.37 0.15
C ALA A 58 1.75 5.70 0.07
N ASN A 59 0.84 6.30 -0.68
CA ASN A 59 -0.45 5.71 -1.00
C ASN A 59 -0.52 5.36 -2.49
N CYS A 60 -1.17 4.25 -2.81
CA CYS A 60 -1.55 3.92 -4.18
C CYS A 60 -2.99 4.40 -4.41
N VAL A 61 -3.16 5.40 -5.27
CA VAL A 61 -4.48 5.93 -5.63
C VAL A 61 -4.85 5.46 -7.03
N LEU A 62 -6.10 5.04 -7.21
CA LEU A 62 -6.65 4.74 -8.53
C LEU A 62 -7.28 6.00 -9.12
N VAL A 63 -6.79 6.43 -10.26
CA VAL A 63 -7.28 7.59 -11.01
C VAL A 63 -8.02 7.09 -12.24
N VAL A 64 -9.20 7.66 -12.50
CA VAL A 64 -9.99 7.38 -13.71
C VAL A 64 -10.18 8.65 -14.52
N GLY A 65 -9.76 8.59 -15.79
CA GLY A 65 -10.05 9.62 -16.79
C GLY A 65 -11.18 9.16 -17.70
N LYS A 66 -12.06 10.09 -18.10
CA LYS A 66 -13.14 9.84 -19.06
C LYS A 66 -13.01 10.76 -20.27
N ARG A 67 -12.98 10.20 -21.48
CA ARG A 67 -12.96 10.98 -22.74
C ARG A 67 -13.76 10.27 -23.82
N GLY A 68 -14.70 10.97 -24.46
CA GLY A 68 -15.50 10.40 -25.54
C GLY A 68 -16.35 9.17 -25.15
N GLY A 69 -16.69 9.02 -23.86
CA GLY A 69 -17.40 7.84 -23.35
C GLY A 69 -16.49 6.71 -22.87
N GLU A 70 -15.19 6.72 -23.21
CA GLU A 70 -14.22 5.72 -22.74
C GLU A 70 -13.64 6.08 -21.38
N LEU A 71 -13.43 5.06 -20.53
CA LEU A 71 -12.73 5.16 -19.25
C LEU A 71 -11.30 4.65 -19.38
N ARG A 72 -10.35 5.36 -18.75
CA ARG A 72 -8.94 4.94 -18.63
C ARG A 72 -8.52 5.03 -17.18
N TRP A 73 -7.93 3.95 -16.68
CA TRP A 73 -7.48 3.84 -15.29
C TRP A 73 -5.96 3.97 -15.21
N ALA A 74 -5.48 4.57 -14.12
CA ALA A 74 -4.09 4.58 -13.73
C ALA A 74 -3.98 4.31 -12.23
N ALA A 75 -2.95 3.58 -11.82
CA ALA A 75 -2.56 3.47 -10.43
C ALA A 75 -1.35 4.39 -10.20
N CYS A 76 -1.47 5.33 -9.28
CA CYS A 76 -0.43 6.31 -8.97
C CYS A 76 0.06 6.10 -7.54
N LEU A 77 1.37 5.93 -7.37
CA LEU A 77 2.00 5.99 -6.06
C LEU A 77 2.33 7.45 -5.74
N VAL A 78 1.85 7.93 -4.60
CA VAL A 78 2.05 9.32 -4.14
C VAL A 78 2.66 9.26 -2.75
N LEU A 79 3.85 9.84 -2.60
CA LEU A 79 4.49 9.97 -1.28
C LEU A 79 3.62 10.84 -0.37
N ALA A 80 3.60 10.54 0.93
CA ALA A 80 2.77 11.25 1.89
C ALA A 80 3.18 12.72 2.12
N VAL A 81 4.38 13.12 1.69
CA VAL A 81 4.83 14.52 1.64
C VAL A 81 4.30 15.29 0.43
N HIS A 82 3.71 14.59 -0.55
CA HIS A 82 3.10 15.16 -1.74
C HIS A 82 1.57 15.07 -1.66
N ARG A 83 0.90 15.95 -2.41
CA ARG A 83 -0.57 15.94 -2.56
C ARG A 83 -0.91 15.37 -3.93
N ALA A 84 -1.93 14.52 -4.00
CA ALA A 84 -2.52 13.99 -5.22
C ALA A 84 -3.60 14.92 -5.78
#